data_AF-A0A355WM36-F1
#
_entry.id   AF-A0A355WM36-F1
#
_cell.length_a   1.000
_cell.length_b   1.000
_cell.length_c   1.000
_cell.angle_alpha   90.00
_cell.angle_beta   90.00
_cell.angle_gamma   90.00
#
_symmetry.space_group_name_H-M   'P 1'
#
loop_
_entity.id
_entity.type
_entity.pdbx_description
1 polymer ?
#
loop_
_entity_poly.entity_id
_entity_poly.type
_entity_poly.pdbx_seq_one_letter_code
_entity_poly.pdbx_strand_id
1 'polypeptide(L)'
;ALGALAIAVMFGPEASLPSDVRSIFVVLTLISAMCYAVQGNFLTWHGGADLDPVQILFGSSMAAFLAVVPSAILSNQFVDLLIPWSRVEWAILATSVLHAFAYGGFFMLVTRGGPVFASQAAYLVTGSGVLWSTLLLGETYSAWVWVAFALMLAGIVLLQPKKAKPAR
;
A
#
# COMPACT_ATOMS: atom_id res chain seq x y z
N ALA A 1 -11.50 6.74 -13.17
CA ALA A 1 -12.90 6.39 -13.50
C ALA A 1 -13.20 4.92 -13.25
N LEU A 2 -12.52 3.98 -13.93
CA LEU A 2 -12.76 2.54 -13.77
C LEU A 2 -12.50 1.99 -12.35
N GLY A 3 -11.45 2.45 -11.66
CA GLY A 3 -11.20 2.04 -10.26
C GLY A 3 -12.29 2.50 -9.27
N ALA A 4 -12.83 3.71 -9.45
CA ALA A 4 -13.95 4.19 -8.63
C ALA A 4 -15.24 3.41 -8.95
N LEU A 5 -15.45 3.04 -10.22
CA LEU A 5 -16.56 2.19 -10.65
C LEU A 5 -16.44 0.77 -10.08
N ALA A 6 -15.23 0.20 -10.03
CA ALA A 6 -14.97 -1.12 -9.45
C ALA A 6 -15.25 -1.14 -7.94
N ILE A 7 -14.86 -0.09 -7.21
CA ILE A 7 -15.20 0.07 -5.78
C ILE A 7 -16.72 0.18 -5.61
N ALA A 8 -17.40 0.97 -6.44
CA ALA A 8 -18.86 1.09 -6.40
C ALA A 8 -19.58 -0.23 -6.72
N VAL A 9 -19.03 -1.06 -7.61
CA VAL A 9 -19.58 -2.39 -7.94
C VAL A 9 -19.27 -3.42 -6.86
N MET A 10 -18.12 -3.34 -6.18
CA MET A 10 -17.74 -4.27 -5.11
C MET A 10 -18.56 -4.05 -3.83
N PHE A 11 -18.89 -2.80 -3.51
CA PHE A 11 -19.68 -2.40 -2.33
C PHE A 11 -21.16 -2.08 -2.66
N GLY A 12 -21.55 -2.15 -3.93
CA GLY A 12 -22.89 -1.76 -4.42
C GLY A 12 -24.02 -2.74 -4.11
N PRO A 13 -23.83 -4.07 -4.13
CA PRO A 13 -24.87 -4.98 -3.66
C PRO A 13 -24.78 -5.08 -2.14
N GLU A 14 -25.93 -4.92 -1.47
CA GLU A 14 -26.13 -5.08 -0.02
C GLU A 14 -25.70 -6.46 0.54
N ALA A 15 -25.12 -7.34 -0.28
CA ALA A 15 -24.73 -8.70 0.02
C ALA A 15 -23.22 -8.94 0.23
N SER A 16 -22.35 -7.95 0.01
CA SER A 16 -20.88 -8.17 0.07
C SER A 16 -20.25 -7.95 1.45
N LEU A 17 -20.91 -7.20 2.34
CA LEU A 17 -20.42 -6.93 3.68
C LEU A 17 -21.08 -7.94 4.64
N PRO A 18 -20.29 -8.80 5.33
CA PRO A 18 -20.79 -9.55 6.47
C PRO A 18 -21.52 -8.59 7.41
N SER A 19 -22.66 -9.01 7.99
CA SER A 19 -23.52 -8.17 8.86
C SER A 19 -22.81 -7.53 10.06
N ASP A 20 -21.59 -7.97 10.32
CA ASP A 20 -20.65 -7.65 11.38
C ASP A 20 -19.60 -6.58 10.99
N VAL A 21 -19.42 -6.27 9.70
CA VAL A 21 -18.48 -5.22 9.24
C VAL A 21 -19.18 -3.87 9.21
N ARG A 22 -18.85 -2.98 10.16
CA ARG A 22 -19.36 -1.60 10.19
C ARG A 22 -18.88 -0.82 8.97
N SER A 23 -19.80 -0.08 8.35
CA SER A 23 -19.57 0.84 7.21
C SER A 23 -18.42 1.84 7.45
N ILE A 24 -18.06 2.13 8.70
CA ILE A 24 -16.92 2.97 9.06
C ILE A 24 -15.58 2.44 8.51
N PHE A 25 -15.39 1.12 8.42
CA PHE A 25 -14.17 0.54 7.87
C PHE A 25 -14.03 0.80 6.37
N VAL A 26 -15.15 0.88 5.64
CA VAL A 26 -15.16 1.26 4.22
C VAL A 26 -14.73 2.71 4.05
N VAL A 27 -15.21 3.62 4.91
CA VAL A 27 -14.78 5.02 4.87
C VAL A 27 -13.28 5.15 5.19
N LEU A 28 -12.79 4.38 6.18
CA LEU A 28 -11.36 4.37 6.53
C LEU A 28 -10.46 3.88 5.38
N THR A 29 -10.88 2.86 4.64
CA THR A 29 -10.10 2.38 3.48
C THR A 29 -10.08 3.40 2.34
N LEU A 30 -11.17 4.14 2.13
CA LEU A 30 -11.21 5.25 1.17
C LEU A 30 -10.26 6.39 1.56
N ILE A 31 -10.23 6.77 2.85
CA ILE A 31 -9.30 7.79 3.34
C ILE A 31 -7.85 7.35 3.10
N SER A 32 -7.52 6.09 3.40
CA SER A 32 -6.19 5.53 3.13
C SER A 32 -5.82 5.63 1.65
N ALA A 33 -6.72 5.22 0.74
CA ALA A 33 -6.50 5.31 -0.69
C ALA A 33 -6.29 6.77 -1.17
N MET A 34 -7.04 7.72 -0.60
CA MET A 34 -6.85 9.14 -0.87
C MET A 34 -5.48 9.63 -0.39
N CYS A 35 -5.05 9.24 0.81
CA CYS A 35 -3.72 9.60 1.32
C CYS A 35 -2.60 9.09 0.40
N TYR A 36 -2.68 7.84 -0.09
CA TYR A 36 -1.72 7.30 -1.06
C TYR A 36 -1.73 8.06 -2.40
N ALA A 37 -2.92 8.42 -2.90
CA ALA A 37 -3.04 9.20 -4.12
C ALA A 37 -2.44 10.60 -3.95
N VAL A 38 -2.72 11.28 -2.83
CA VAL A 38 -2.15 12.58 -2.51
C VAL A 38 -0.63 12.48 -2.38
N GLN A 39 -0.10 11.49 -1.67
CA GLN A 39 1.33 11.27 -1.51
C GLN A 39 2.04 11.11 -2.87
N GLY A 40 1.53 10.24 -3.74
CA GLY A 40 2.13 10.00 -5.06
C GLY A 40 2.12 11.24 -5.95
N ASN A 41 1.01 12.00 -5.96
CA ASN A 41 0.93 13.24 -6.73
C ASN A 41 1.80 14.36 -6.15
N PHE A 42 1.82 14.50 -4.82
CA PHE A 42 2.65 15.47 -4.12
C PHE A 42 4.13 15.26 -4.42
N LEU A 43 4.60 14.01 -4.39
CA LEU A 43 6.00 13.69 -4.70
C LEU A 43 6.39 14.13 -6.11
N THR A 44 5.50 13.96 -7.10
CA THR A 44 5.75 14.44 -8.46
C THR A 44 5.62 15.96 -8.62
N TRP A 45 4.77 16.62 -7.84
CA TRP A 45 4.54 18.05 -7.92
C TRP A 45 5.66 18.86 -7.24
N HIS A 46 6.15 18.41 -6.08
CA HIS A 46 7.17 19.11 -5.29
C HIS A 46 8.62 18.89 -5.79
N GLY A 47 8.82 18.28 -6.96
CA GLY A 47 10.15 18.04 -7.51
C GLY A 47 10.89 16.84 -6.89
N GLY A 48 10.17 15.87 -6.32
CA GLY A 48 10.77 14.61 -5.84
C GLY A 48 11.43 13.76 -6.93
N ALA A 49 11.42 14.20 -8.19
CA ALA A 49 12.18 13.61 -9.29
C ALA A 49 13.70 13.79 -9.13
N ASP A 50 14.14 14.84 -8.43
CA ASP A 50 15.56 15.11 -8.19
C ASP A 50 16.12 14.39 -6.94
N LEU A 51 15.22 13.85 -6.11
CA LEU A 51 15.58 13.11 -4.90
C LEU A 51 15.64 11.61 -5.19
N ASP A 52 16.68 10.96 -4.69
CA ASP A 52 16.78 9.51 -4.77
C ASP A 52 15.65 8.86 -3.94
N PRO A 53 15.02 7.77 -4.42
CA PRO A 53 13.97 7.06 -3.67
C PRO A 53 14.37 6.66 -2.25
N VAL A 54 15.65 6.37 -2.00
CA VAL A 54 16.16 6.08 -0.66
C VAL A 54 16.18 7.33 0.22
N GLN A 55 16.48 8.50 -0.34
CA GLN A 55 16.41 9.77 0.40
C GLN A 55 14.98 10.13 0.79
N ILE A 56 14.03 9.94 -0.13
CA ILE A 56 12.60 10.14 0.13
C ILE A 56 12.14 9.19 1.25
N LEU A 57 12.51 7.90 1.14
CA LEU A 57 12.19 6.91 2.16
C LEU A 57 12.77 7.31 3.52
N PHE A 58 14.06 7.63 3.58
CA PHE A 58 14.71 8.03 4.82
C PHE A 58 14.06 9.27 5.45
N GLY A 59 13.81 10.32 4.66
CA GLY A 59 13.17 11.54 5.15
C GLY A 59 11.77 11.29 5.68
N SER A 60 10.97 10.50 4.95
CA SER A 60 9.61 10.13 5.39
C SER A 60 9.63 9.27 6.66
N SER A 61 10.55 8.31 6.76
CA SER A 61 10.74 7.46 7.94
C SER A 61 11.19 8.27 9.15
N MET A 62 12.07 9.26 8.97
CA MET A 62 12.51 10.15 10.05
C MET A 62 11.36 11.03 10.55
N ALA A 63 10.57 11.61 9.63
CA ALA A 63 9.40 12.39 10.00
C ALA A 63 8.37 11.54 10.76
N ALA A 64 8.12 10.31 10.29
CA ALA A 64 7.24 9.36 10.97
C ALA A 64 7.79 8.97 12.35
N PHE A 65 9.10 8.71 12.47
CA PHE A 65 9.75 8.41 13.74
C PHE A 65 9.57 9.54 14.75
N LEU A 66 9.84 10.79 14.36
CA LEU A 66 9.68 11.96 15.23
C LEU A 66 8.22 12.20 15.65
N ALA A 67 7.25 11.84 14.80
CA ALA A 67 5.83 11.95 15.13
C ALA A 67 5.35 10.80 16.05
N VAL A 68 5.82 9.58 15.82
CA VAL A 68 5.35 8.37 16.52
C VAL A 68 6.02 8.18 17.87
N VAL A 69 7.32 8.48 18.01
CA VAL A 69 8.05 8.27 19.27
C VAL A 69 7.41 8.99 20.47
N PRO A 70 7.06 10.29 20.39
CA PRO A 70 6.36 10.97 21.49
C PRO A 70 5.06 10.26 21.85
N SER A 71 4.27 9.83 20.85
CA SER A 71 3.02 9.12 21.08
C SER A 71 3.23 7.76 21.76
N ALA A 72 4.30 7.04 21.41
CA ALA A 72 4.66 5.76 22.00
C ALA A 72 5.09 5.91 23.46
N ILE A 73 5.85 6.97 23.78
CA ILE A 73 6.25 7.30 25.16
C ILE A 73 5.02 7.66 25.99
N LEU A 74 4.17 8.57 25.49
CA LEU A 74 2.97 9.03 26.21
C LEU A 74 1.95 7.90 26.48
N SER A 75 1.91 6.89 25.60
CA SER A 75 1.03 5.72 25.74
C SER A 75 1.67 4.53 26.46
N ASN A 76 2.91 4.65 26.96
CA ASN A 76 3.69 3.55 27.53
C ASN A 76 3.80 2.32 26.60
N GLN A 77 3.83 2.54 25.28
CA GLN A 77 3.98 1.50 24.25
C GLN A 77 5.41 1.45 23.68
N PHE A 78 6.36 2.17 24.28
CA PHE A 78 7.73 2.18 23.83
C PHE A 78 8.41 0.83 24.09
N VAL A 79 8.99 0.24 23.05
CA VAL A 79 9.72 -1.03 23.15
C VAL A 79 11.13 -0.75 23.63
N ASP A 80 11.53 -1.39 24.74
CA ASP A 80 12.89 -1.31 25.23
C ASP A 80 13.85 -2.07 24.31
N LEU A 81 14.90 -1.39 23.85
CA LEU A 81 15.89 -1.93 22.92
C LEU A 81 17.01 -2.68 23.63
N LEU A 82 17.13 -2.56 24.95
CA LEU A 82 18.22 -3.14 25.74
C LEU A 82 17.88 -4.51 26.32
N ILE A 83 16.60 -4.89 26.29
CA ILE A 83 16.15 -6.20 26.76
C ILE A 83 16.20 -7.24 25.64
N PRO A 84 16.40 -8.53 25.97
CA PRO A 84 16.24 -9.61 25.00
C PRO A 84 14.84 -9.59 24.39
N TRP A 85 14.78 -9.54 23.06
CA TRP A 85 13.53 -9.47 22.31
C TRP A 85 12.80 -10.81 22.27
N SER A 86 11.48 -10.75 22.40
CA SER A 86 10.59 -11.89 22.16
C SER A 86 10.34 -12.07 20.66
N ARG A 87 9.57 -13.10 20.30
CA ARG A 87 9.17 -13.33 18.90
C ARG A 87 8.39 -12.16 18.31
N VAL A 88 7.68 -11.39 19.13
CA VAL A 88 6.84 -10.27 18.68
C VAL A 88 7.72 -9.13 18.17
N GLU A 89 8.74 -8.71 18.94
CA GLU A 89 9.64 -7.63 18.53
C GLU A 89 10.45 -8.03 17.30
N TRP A 90 10.90 -9.30 17.22
CA TRP A 90 11.54 -9.82 16.01
C TRP A 90 10.62 -9.80 14.79
N ALA A 91 9.33 -10.13 14.95
CA ALA A 91 8.35 -10.05 13.87
C ALA A 91 8.10 -8.59 13.43
N ILE A 92 8.07 -7.65 14.38
CA ILE A 92 7.96 -6.22 14.08
C ILE A 92 9.19 -5.72 13.32
N LEU A 93 10.41 -6.12 13.73
CA LEU A 93 11.62 -5.76 13.00
C LEU A 93 11.60 -6.35 11.58
N ALA A 94 11.28 -7.64 11.44
CA ALA A 94 11.23 -8.31 10.14
C ALA A 94 10.21 -7.65 9.20
N THR A 95 9.01 -7.34 9.69
CA THR A 95 7.98 -6.64 8.91
C THR A 95 8.39 -5.21 8.56
N SER A 96 9.10 -4.50 9.44
CA SER A 96 9.64 -3.17 9.18
C SER A 96 10.70 -3.18 8.07
N VAL A 97 11.58 -4.18 8.06
CA VAL A 97 12.58 -4.37 6.99
C VAL A 97 11.90 -4.67 5.65
N LEU A 98 10.95 -5.61 5.63
CA LEU A 98 10.16 -5.91 4.42
C LEU A 98 9.41 -4.67 3.92
N HIS A 99 8.85 -3.89 4.83
CA HIS A 99 8.15 -2.65 4.51
C HIS A 99 9.11 -1.63 3.87
N ALA A 100 10.32 -1.45 4.40
CA ALA A 100 11.32 -0.56 3.82
C ALA A 100 11.66 -0.92 2.37
N PHE A 101 11.83 -2.22 2.06
CA PHE A 101 12.06 -2.67 0.68
C PHE A 101 10.84 -2.42 -0.21
N ALA A 102 9.64 -2.74 0.27
CA ALA A 102 8.41 -2.53 -0.48
C ALA A 102 8.17 -1.05 -0.80
N TYR A 103 8.32 -0.18 0.20
CA TYR A 103 8.12 1.27 0.05
C TYR A 103 9.24 1.94 -0.76
N GLY A 104 10.48 1.49 -0.61
CA GLY A 104 11.58 1.90 -1.49
C GLY A 104 11.29 1.58 -2.95
N GLY A 105 10.83 0.35 -3.23
CA GLY A 105 10.39 -0.05 -4.57
C GLY A 105 9.19 0.77 -5.07
N PHE A 106 8.22 1.07 -4.20
CA PHE A 106 7.10 1.94 -4.54
C PHE A 106 7.57 3.35 -4.92
N PHE A 107 8.47 3.97 -4.15
CA PHE A 107 9.00 5.29 -4.51
C PHE A 107 9.83 5.25 -5.80
N MET A 108 10.61 4.19 -6.05
CA MET A 108 11.26 4.01 -7.35
C MET A 108 10.27 3.95 -8.52
N LEU A 109 9.14 3.26 -8.33
CA LEU A 109 8.06 3.21 -9.33
C LEU A 109 7.42 4.58 -9.54
N VAL A 110 7.17 5.34 -8.46
CA VAL A 110 6.60 6.69 -8.56
C VAL A 110 7.55 7.64 -9.28
N THR A 111 8.84 7.65 -8.92
CA THR A 111 9.82 8.59 -9.51
C THR A 111 10.14 8.26 -10.96
N ARG A 112 10.17 6.97 -11.35
CA ARG A 112 10.48 6.54 -12.72
C ARG A 112 9.28 6.42 -13.65
N GLY A 113 8.17 5.88 -13.16
CA GLY A 113 6.96 5.58 -13.95
C GLY A 113 5.79 6.53 -13.72
N GLY A 114 5.88 7.40 -12.72
CA GLY A 114 4.83 8.31 -12.30
C GLY A 114 3.78 7.64 -11.39
N PRO A 115 2.94 8.45 -10.72
CA PRO A 115 2.03 7.99 -9.67
C PRO A 115 0.91 7.09 -10.19
N VAL A 116 0.51 7.23 -11.46
CA VAL A 116 -0.53 6.39 -12.08
C VAL A 116 -0.02 4.98 -12.38
N PHE A 117 1.25 4.84 -12.75
CA PHE A 117 1.85 3.52 -12.94
C PHE A 117 2.14 2.87 -11.59
N ALA A 118 2.67 3.63 -10.62
CA ALA A 118 2.93 3.14 -9.28
C ALA A 118 1.65 2.66 -8.56
N SER A 119 0.50 3.31 -8.79
CA SER A 119 -0.77 2.86 -8.20
C SER A 119 -1.24 1.49 -8.70
N GLN A 120 -0.70 0.99 -9.82
CA GLN A 120 -0.95 -0.38 -10.27
C GLN A 120 -0.34 -1.43 -9.33
N ALA A 121 0.66 -1.07 -8.52
CA ALA A 121 1.23 -1.98 -7.53
C ALA A 121 0.17 -2.45 -6.51
N ALA A 122 -0.82 -1.61 -6.19
CA ALA A 122 -1.92 -1.98 -5.32
C ALA A 122 -2.69 -3.19 -5.86
N TYR A 123 -2.81 -3.32 -7.18
CA TYR A 123 -3.47 -4.46 -7.79
C TYR A 123 -2.67 -5.75 -7.62
N LEU A 124 -1.34 -5.70 -7.81
CA LEU A 124 -0.48 -6.86 -7.56
C LEU A 124 -0.49 -7.27 -6.09
N VAL A 125 -0.50 -6.30 -5.17
CA VAL A 125 -0.54 -6.55 -3.72
C VAL A 125 -1.85 -7.23 -3.33
N THR A 126 -3.00 -6.70 -3.76
CA THR A 126 -4.31 -7.31 -3.50
C THR A 126 -4.39 -8.73 -4.07
N GLY A 127 -3.93 -8.92 -5.30
CA GLY A 127 -3.86 -10.23 -5.94
C GLY A 127 -3.00 -11.24 -5.18
N SER A 128 -1.82 -10.80 -4.76
CA SER A 128 -0.91 -11.61 -3.94
C SER A 128 -1.56 -11.98 -2.61
N GLY A 129 -2.33 -11.06 -2.00
CA GLY A 129 -3.09 -11.34 -0.79
C GLY A 129 -4.06 -12.51 -0.97
N VAL A 130 -4.85 -12.51 -2.05
CA VAL A 130 -5.76 -13.61 -2.38
C VAL A 130 -5.00 -14.92 -2.58
N LEU A 131 -3.92 -14.89 -3.36
CA LEU A 131 -3.09 -16.08 -3.63
C LEU A 131 -2.47 -16.66 -2.36
N TRP A 132 -1.86 -15.82 -1.53
CA TRP A 132 -1.24 -16.25 -0.28
C TRP A 132 -2.28 -16.73 0.73
N SER A 133 -3.47 -16.14 0.76
CA SER A 133 -4.54 -16.65 1.63
C SER A 133 -4.95 -18.08 1.25
N THR A 134 -5.15 -18.34 -0.04
CA THR A 134 -5.43 -19.70 -0.51
C THR A 134 -4.26 -20.67 -0.23
N LEU A 135 -3.01 -20.24 -0.42
CA LEU A 135 -1.84 -21.11 -0.26
C LEU A 135 -1.47 -21.39 1.20
N LEU A 136 -1.52 -20.38 2.06
CA LEU A 136 -1.04 -20.47 3.45
C LEU A 136 -2.16 -20.81 4.43
N LEU A 137 -3.37 -20.28 4.20
CA LEU A 137 -4.52 -20.46 5.08
C LEU A 137 -5.50 -21.52 4.56
N GLY A 138 -5.32 -22.00 3.32
CA GLY A 138 -6.20 -22.98 2.70
C GLY A 138 -7.57 -22.42 2.33
N GLU A 139 -7.71 -21.09 2.22
CA GLU A 139 -8.98 -20.45 1.92
C GLU A 139 -9.45 -20.73 0.49
N THR A 140 -10.67 -21.22 0.36
CA THR A 140 -11.32 -21.46 -0.94
C THR A 140 -12.21 -20.28 -1.31
N TYR A 141 -11.84 -19.55 -2.35
CA TYR A 141 -12.66 -18.47 -2.91
C TYR A 141 -13.57 -18.95 -4.04
N SER A 142 -14.67 -18.23 -4.27
CA SER A 142 -15.58 -18.52 -5.38
C SER A 142 -14.94 -18.25 -6.75
N ALA A 143 -15.45 -18.88 -7.80
CA ALA A 143 -14.98 -18.66 -9.17
C ALA A 143 -15.01 -17.18 -9.59
N TRP A 144 -15.93 -16.39 -9.04
CA TRP A 144 -16.03 -14.95 -9.30
C TRP A 144 -14.81 -14.16 -8.82
N VAL A 145 -14.19 -14.56 -7.70
CA VAL A 145 -12.97 -13.91 -7.19
C VAL A 145 -11.82 -14.11 -8.18
N TRP A 146 -11.70 -15.30 -8.76
CA TRP A 146 -10.67 -15.60 -9.76
C TRP A 146 -10.89 -14.87 -11.08
N VAL A 147 -12.14 -14.72 -11.53
CA VAL A 147 -12.48 -13.92 -12.71
C VAL A 147 -12.15 -12.44 -12.48
N ALA A 148 -12.53 -11.89 -11.31
CA ALA A 148 -12.18 -10.52 -10.95
C ALA A 148 -10.67 -10.30 -10.89
N PHE A 149 -9.93 -11.28 -10.34
CA PHE A 149 -8.47 -11.25 -10.30
C PHE A 149 -7.85 -11.24 -11.70
N ALA A 150 -8.31 -12.09 -12.62
CA ALA A 150 -7.85 -12.13 -14.00
C ALA A 150 -8.12 -10.82 -14.76
N LEU A 151 -9.31 -10.24 -14.59
CA LEU A 151 -9.66 -8.94 -15.17
C LEU A 151 -8.76 -7.81 -14.65
N MET A 152 -8.44 -7.84 -13.36
CA MET A 152 -7.56 -6.86 -12.74
C MET A 152 -6.14 -6.94 -13.29
N LEU A 153 -5.58 -8.15 -13.44
CA LEU A 153 -4.28 -8.36 -14.07
C LEU A 153 -4.26 -7.88 -15.53
N ALA A 154 -5.32 -8.14 -16.30
CA ALA A 154 -5.44 -7.64 -17.67
C ALA A 154 -5.42 -6.10 -17.73
N GLY A 155 -6.09 -5.43 -16.77
CA GLY A 155 -6.08 -3.97 -16.65
C GLY A 155 -4.68 -3.38 -16.45
N ILE A 156 -3.81 -4.06 -15.71
CA ILE A 156 -2.40 -3.66 -15.49
C ILE A 156 -1.62 -3.69 -16.81
N VAL A 157 -1.79 -4.76 -17.61
CA VAL A 157 -1.07 -4.96 -18.88
C VAL A 157 -1.43 -3.88 -19.92
N LEU A 158 -2.66 -3.37 -19.87
CA LEU A 158 -3.16 -2.32 -20.78
C LEU A 158 -2.61 -0.92 -20.46
N LEU A 159 -2.07 -0.69 -19.26
CA LEU A 159 -1.60 0.62 -18.82
C LEU A 159 -0.10 0.79 -19.13
N GLN A 160 0.21 1.60 -20.15
CA GLN A 160 1.59 1.91 -20.51
C GLN A 160 2.22 2.94 -19.56
N PRO A 161 3.49 2.77 -19.14
CA PRO A 161 4.23 3.79 -18.40
C PRO A 161 4.38 5.06 -19.26
N LYS A 162 4.23 6.24 -18.64
CA LYS A 162 4.50 7.50 -19.33
C LYS A 162 5.98 7.53 -19.73
N LYS A 163 6.27 7.92 -20.98
CA LYS A 163 7.64 8.12 -21.46
C LYS A 163 8.37 9.08 -20.52
N ALA A 164 9.49 8.63 -19.97
CA ALA A 164 10.38 9.46 -19.17
C ALA A 164 10.75 10.70 -20.00
N LYS A 165 10.52 11.89 -19.44
CA LYS A 165 10.94 13.13 -20.09
C LYS A 165 12.47 13.15 -20.05
N PRO A 166 13.17 13.35 -21.19
CA PRO A 166 14.62 13.37 -21.18
C PRO A 166 15.10 14.49 -20.25
N ALA A 167 16.11 14.19 -19.44
CA ALA A 167 16.79 15.18 -18.61
C ALA A 167 17.27 16.33 -19.51
N ARG A 168 16.97 17.56 -19.09
CA ARG A 168 17.38 18.78 -19.79
C ARG A 168 18.66 19.32 -19.19
#